data_AF-A0AAD7GU04-F1
#
_entry.id   AF-A0AAD7GU04-F1
#
_cell.length_a   1.000
_cell.length_b   1.000
_cell.length_c   1.000
_cell.angle_alpha   90.00
_cell.angle_beta   90.00
_cell.angle_gamma   90.00
#
_symmetry.space_group_name_H-M   'P 1'
#
loop_
_entity.id
_entity.type
_entity.pdbx_description
1 polymer ?
#
loop_
_entity_poly.entity_id
_entity_poly.type
_entity_poly.pdbx_seq_one_letter_code
_entity_poly.pdbx_strand_id
1 'polypeptide(L)'
;MLEGTFWLQQPKAPKFIRCDVRYNVLEDWTPPEDVPARELLRDWFNFWAVEFDIKTEMMSIRHGGRLLQSSLDPAPDYKGLLWNIDPFIRTKVLHCFIVPPF
;
A
#
# COMPACT_ATOMS: atom_id res chain seq x y z
N MET A 1 -26.82 1.56 5.01
CA MET A 1 -25.44 1.02 5.04
C MET A 1 -25.02 0.83 3.60
N LEU A 2 -23.93 1.46 3.16
CA LEU A 2 -23.36 1.18 1.84
C LEU A 2 -22.67 -0.19 1.92
N GLU A 3 -22.96 -1.07 0.97
CA GLU A 3 -22.38 -2.41 0.87
C GLU A 3 -20.84 -2.31 0.90
N GLY A 4 -20.17 -3.04 1.80
CA GLY A 4 -18.71 -3.02 1.95
C GLY A 4 -18.11 -1.96 2.89
N THR A 5 -18.89 -1.20 3.65
CA THR A 5 -18.37 -0.34 4.75
C THR A 5 -18.90 -0.81 6.11
N PHE A 6 -18.01 -0.99 7.10
CA PHE A 6 -18.38 -1.38 8.47
C PHE A 6 -17.50 -0.68 9.52
N TRP A 7 -17.88 -0.81 10.79
CA TRP A 7 -17.11 -0.27 11.92
C TRP A 7 -16.51 -1.42 12.73
N LEU A 8 -15.20 -1.40 12.93
CA LEU A 8 -14.48 -2.37 13.75
C LEU A 8 -14.24 -1.77 15.14
N GLN A 9 -14.71 -2.46 16.18
CA GLN A 9 -14.38 -2.10 17.56
C GLN A 9 -12.98 -2.61 17.90
N GLN A 10 -12.11 -1.73 18.43
CA GLN A 10 -10.79 -2.17 18.88
C GLN A 10 -10.90 -2.84 20.27
N PRO A 11 -10.27 -4.01 20.48
CA PRO A 11 -10.34 -4.71 21.76
C PRO A 11 -9.78 -3.91 22.96
N LYS A 12 -8.85 -2.99 22.69
CA LYS A 12 -8.10 -2.24 23.71
C LYS A 12 -8.38 -0.73 23.72
N ALA A 13 -9.31 -0.25 22.90
CA ALA A 13 -9.63 1.18 22.82
C ALA A 13 -11.14 1.38 22.63
N PRO A 14 -11.76 2.37 23.29
CA PRO A 14 -13.18 2.69 23.10
C PRO A 14 -13.45 3.41 21.77
N LYS A 15 -12.63 3.17 20.74
CA LYS A 15 -12.71 3.81 19.44
C LYS A 15 -13.14 2.78 18.39
N PHE A 16 -14.15 3.16 17.60
CA PHE A 16 -14.53 2.43 16.41
C PHE A 16 -13.72 2.95 15.22
N ILE A 17 -13.16 2.04 14.45
CA ILE A 17 -12.46 2.34 13.20
C ILE A 17 -13.42 2.04 12.05
N ARG A 18 -13.62 3.01 11.17
CA ARG A 18 -14.35 2.77 9.92
C ARG A 18 -13.46 1.95 8.99
N CYS A 19 -13.90 0.73 8.69
CA CYS A 19 -13.29 -0.16 7.71
C CYS A 19 -14.08 -0.07 6.40
N ASP A 20 -13.34 0.02 5.30
CA ASP A 20 -13.90 0.08 3.95
C ASP A 20 -13.21 -1.00 3.12
N VAL A 21 -13.91 -2.09 2.82
CA VAL A 21 -13.36 -3.23 2.06
C VAL A 21 -13.55 -3.07 0.56
N ARG A 22 -14.10 -1.94 0.11
CA ARG A 22 -14.19 -1.64 -1.31
C ARG A 22 -12.78 -1.34 -1.81
N TYR A 23 -12.31 -2.16 -2.74
CA TYR A 23 -11.08 -1.89 -3.48
C TYR A 23 -11.36 -0.75 -4.46
N ASN A 24 -10.39 0.14 -4.64
CA ASN A 24 -10.46 1.06 -5.77
C ASN A 24 -10.20 0.21 -7.00
N VAL A 25 -11.27 -0.10 -7.73
CA VAL A 25 -11.14 -0.78 -9.01
C VAL A 25 -10.53 0.28 -9.92
N LEU A 26 -9.29 0.07 -10.37
CA LEU A 26 -8.74 0.90 -11.44
C LEU A 26 -9.64 0.65 -12.65
N GLU A 27 -10.56 1.59 -12.92
CA GLU A 27 -11.62 1.43 -13.93
C GLU A 27 -11.06 1.09 -15.31
N ASP A 28 -9.83 1.53 -15.59
CA ASP A 28 -9.11 1.34 -16.85
C ASP A 28 -7.99 0.29 -16.80
N TRP A 29 -7.83 -0.44 -15.70
CA TRP A 29 -6.79 -1.47 -15.63
C TRP A 29 -7.23 -2.74 -16.35
N THR A 30 -6.49 -3.06 -17.40
CA THR A 30 -6.59 -4.33 -18.12
C THR A 30 -5.32 -5.13 -17.89
N PRO A 31 -5.41 -6.40 -17.47
CA PRO A 31 -4.23 -7.24 -17.34
C PRO A 31 -3.59 -7.42 -18.72
N PRO A 32 -2.26 -7.28 -18.85
CA PRO A 32 -1.60 -7.60 -20.10
C PRO A 32 -1.76 -9.09 -20.41
N GLU A 33 -2.12 -9.41 -21.66
CA GLU A 33 -2.23 -10.79 -22.12
C GLU A 33 -0.84 -11.43 -22.23
N ASP A 34 -0.72 -12.66 -21.71
CA ASP A 34 0.41 -13.58 -21.91
C ASP A 34 1.83 -13.07 -21.57
N VAL A 35 2.01 -12.34 -20.47
CA VAL A 35 3.37 -12.02 -19.97
C VAL A 35 4.00 -13.26 -19.31
N PRO A 36 5.18 -13.73 -19.77
CA PRO A 36 5.84 -14.87 -19.15
C PRO A 36 6.19 -14.59 -17.67
N ALA A 37 5.92 -15.55 -16.79
CA ALA A 37 6.21 -15.43 -15.36
C ALA A 37 7.67 -15.04 -15.04
N ARG A 38 8.61 -15.48 -15.89
CA ARG A 38 10.02 -15.11 -15.78
C ARG A 38 10.26 -13.62 -15.96
N GLU A 39 9.55 -13.00 -16.91
CA GLU A 39 9.66 -11.56 -17.18
C GLU A 39 9.01 -10.77 -16.05
N LEU A 40 7.82 -11.20 -15.60
CA LEU A 40 7.16 -10.61 -14.43
C LEU A 40 8.04 -10.61 -13.18
N LEU A 41 8.73 -11.73 -12.91
CA LEU A 41 9.65 -11.81 -11.77
C LEU A 41 10.87 -10.91 -11.93
N ARG A 42 11.46 -10.84 -13.13
CA ARG A 42 12.58 -9.95 -13.41
C ARG A 42 12.17 -8.49 -13.19
N ASP A 43 11.02 -8.10 -13.73
CA ASP A 43 10.52 -6.74 -13.68
C ASP A 43 10.11 -6.38 -12.25
N TRP A 44 9.57 -7.32 -11.49
CA TRP A 44 9.33 -7.18 -10.05
C TRP A 44 10.61 -6.85 -9.29
N PHE A 45 11.69 -7.62 -9.49
CA PHE A 45 12.96 -7.33 -8.83
C PHE A 45 13.56 -6.00 -9.29
N ASN A 46 13.49 -5.67 -10.58
CA ASN A 46 13.99 -4.41 -11.10
C ASN A 46 13.26 -3.22 -10.49
N PHE A 47 11.93 -3.30 -10.40
CA PHE A 47 11.10 -2.28 -9.81
C PHE A 47 11.53 -1.98 -8.36
N TRP A 48 11.64 -3.01 -7.52
CA TRP A 48 11.98 -2.82 -6.11
C TRP A 48 13.45 -2.44 -5.87
N ALA A 49 14.36 -2.84 -6.74
CA ALA A 49 15.80 -2.59 -6.55
C ALA A 49 16.27 -1.27 -7.16
N VAL A 50 15.64 -0.82 -8.26
CA VAL A 50 16.15 0.28 -9.08
C VAL A 50 15.15 1.42 -9.21
N GLU A 51 13.87 1.12 -9.39
CA GLU A 51 12.87 2.13 -9.75
C GLU A 51 12.15 2.73 -8.54
N PHE A 52 11.90 1.94 -7.50
CA PHE A 52 11.11 2.35 -6.34
C PHE A 52 11.96 3.15 -5.35
N ASP A 53 11.61 4.42 -5.14
CA ASP A 53 12.32 5.27 -4.18
C ASP A 53 11.70 5.15 -2.78
N ILE A 54 12.27 4.27 -1.96
CA ILE A 54 11.83 4.02 -0.57
C ILE A 54 11.83 5.30 0.30
N LYS A 55 12.57 6.35 -0.07
CA LYS A 55 12.64 7.59 0.71
C LYS A 55 11.45 8.51 0.47
N THR A 56 10.82 8.44 -0.70
CA THR A 56 9.78 9.39 -1.12
C THR A 56 8.47 8.70 -1.51
N GLU A 57 8.54 7.44 -1.88
CA GLU A 57 7.42 6.64 -2.36
C GLU A 57 6.98 5.59 -1.34
N MET A 58 5.71 5.21 -1.45
CA MET A 58 5.06 4.20 -0.64
C MET A 58 4.09 3.39 -1.49
N MET A 59 3.84 2.16 -1.05
CA MET A 59 3.01 1.22 -1.80
C MET A 59 1.67 1.00 -1.12
N SER A 60 0.60 1.20 -1.90
CA SER A 60 -0.75 1.02 -1.42
C SER A 60 -1.59 0.23 -2.41
N ILE A 61 -1.88 -1.02 -2.04
CA ILE A 61 -2.81 -1.89 -2.78
C ILE A 61 -4.19 -1.23 -2.86
N ARG A 62 -4.62 -0.51 -1.82
CA ARG A 62 -5.89 0.22 -1.80
C ARG A 62 -5.98 1.27 -2.90
N HIS A 63 -4.89 1.98 -3.18
CA HIS A 63 -4.86 3.04 -4.18
C HIS A 63 -4.33 2.55 -5.54
N GLY A 64 -4.10 1.24 -5.68
CA GLY A 64 -3.69 0.63 -6.93
C GLY A 64 -2.24 0.91 -7.34
N GLY A 65 -1.36 1.29 -6.40
CA GLY A 65 0.03 1.54 -6.75
C GLY A 65 0.77 2.54 -5.86
N ARG A 66 1.66 3.30 -6.52
CA ARG A 66 2.64 4.20 -5.91
C ARG A 66 1.96 5.47 -5.44
N LEU A 67 2.30 5.86 -4.21
CA LEU A 67 1.91 7.14 -3.63
C LEU A 67 3.18 7.85 -3.16
N LEU A 68 3.14 9.18 -3.21
CA LEU A 68 4.16 10.00 -2.57
C LEU A 68 3.85 10.08 -1.08
N GLN A 69 4.87 10.03 -0.22
CA GLN A 69 4.69 10.18 1.22
C GLN A 69 4.00 11.51 1.59
N SER A 70 4.24 12.57 0.81
CA SER A 70 3.61 13.88 0.96
C SER A 70 2.11 13.90 0.62
N SER A 71 1.59 12.87 -0.06
CA SER A 71 0.16 12.78 -0.38
C SER A 71 -0.70 12.28 0.78
N LEU A 72 -0.07 11.76 1.85
CA LEU A 72 -0.77 11.38 3.06
C LEU A 72 -0.95 12.58 3.99
N ASP A 73 -2.15 12.71 4.55
CA ASP A 73 -2.45 13.65 5.63
C ASP A 73 -2.95 12.88 6.88
N PRO A 74 -2.18 12.86 7.99
CA PRO A 74 -0.85 13.45 8.15
C PRO A 74 0.26 12.62 7.49
N ALA A 75 1.30 13.29 7.00
CA ALA A 75 2.49 12.60 6.51
C ALA A 75 3.19 11.90 7.70
N PRO A 76 3.47 10.60 7.62
CA PRO A 76 4.13 9.91 8.71
C PRO A 76 5.62 10.29 8.82
N ASP A 77 6.13 10.38 10.05
CA ASP A 77 7.49 10.90 10.36
C ASP A 77 8.64 9.87 10.22
N TYR A 78 8.41 8.70 9.60
CA TYR A 78 9.46 7.68 9.47
C TYR A 78 10.11 7.74 8.09
N LYS A 79 11.40 8.10 8.06
CA LYS A 79 12.22 8.21 6.84
C LYS A 79 12.98 6.91 6.59
N GLY A 80 12.99 6.44 5.34
CA GLY A 80 13.86 5.33 4.90
C GLY A 80 13.36 3.92 5.20
N LEU A 81 12.05 3.73 5.34
CA LEU A 81 11.42 2.43 5.56
C LEU A 81 10.43 2.14 4.44
N LEU A 82 10.32 0.87 4.03
CA LEU A 82 9.28 0.47 3.09
C LEU A 82 7.91 0.51 3.81
N TRP A 83 6.97 1.27 3.26
CA TRP A 83 5.61 1.39 3.77
C TRP A 83 4.66 0.50 2.99
N ASN A 84 4.07 -0.47 3.68
CA ASN A 84 2.94 -1.23 3.16
C ASN A 84 1.71 -0.91 4.01
N ILE A 85 0.83 -0.06 3.48
CA ILE A 85 -0.37 0.39 4.21
C ILE A 85 -1.39 -0.75 4.20
N ASP A 86 -1.93 -1.07 5.38
CA ASP A 86 -2.99 -2.06 5.50
C ASP A 86 -4.18 -1.62 4.63
N PRO A 87 -4.59 -2.45 3.66
CA PRO A 87 -5.60 -2.06 2.69
C PRO A 87 -6.96 -1.85 3.36
N PHE A 88 -7.18 -2.23 4.62
CA PHE A 88 -8.45 -2.08 5.35
C PHE A 88 -8.39 -1.07 6.49
N ILE A 89 -7.20 -0.78 7.02
CA ILE A 89 -6.98 0.13 8.15
C ILE A 89 -5.95 1.20 7.76
N ARG A 90 -6.41 2.40 7.39
CA ARG A 90 -5.56 3.49 6.87
C ARG A 90 -4.41 3.91 7.80
N THR A 91 -4.58 3.73 9.10
CA THR A 91 -3.60 4.13 10.12
C THR A 91 -2.62 3.01 10.48
N LYS A 92 -2.77 1.81 9.89
CA LYS A 92 -1.94 0.65 10.21
C LYS A 92 -0.98 0.37 9.07
N VAL A 93 0.31 0.32 9.41
CA VAL A 93 1.37 -0.15 8.53
C VAL A 93 1.55 -1.65 8.78
N LEU A 94 1.50 -2.47 7.73
CA LEU A 94 1.60 -3.93 7.82
C LEU A 94 3.00 -4.40 8.16
N HIS A 95 4.02 -3.70 7.66
CA HIS A 95 5.43 -3.99 7.93
C HIS A 95 6.29 -2.74 7.70
N CYS A 96 7.35 -2.61 8.49
CA CYS A 96 8.38 -1.61 8.33
C CYS A 96 9.71 -2.38 8.17
N PHE A 97 10.21 -2.49 6.94
CA PHE A 97 11.52 -3.10 6.70
C PHE A 97 12.56 -1.99 6.65
N ILE A 98 13.58 -2.09 7.51
CA ILE A 98 14.84 -1.40 7.29
C ILE A 98 15.49 -2.12 6.12
N VAL A 99 15.54 -1.47 4.96
CA VAL A 99 16.42 -1.92 3.89
C VAL A 99 17.81 -1.40 4.26
N PRO A 100 18.78 -2.27 4.59
CA PRO A 100 20.13 -1.81 4.88
C PRO A 100 20.69 -1.08 3.65
N PRO A 101 21.44 0.01 3.84
CA PRO A 101 22.11 0.67 2.72
C PRO A 101 23.07 -0.34 2.06
N PHE A 102 22.96 -0.50 0.75
CA PHE A 102 23.94 -1.20 -0.07
C PHE A 102 25.21 -0.37 -0.24
#